data_AF-D2PSV2-F1
#
_entry.id   AF-D2PSV2-F1
#
_cell.length_a   1.000
_cell.length_b   1.000
_cell.length_c   1.000
_cell.angle_alpha   90.00
_cell.angle_beta   90.00
_cell.angle_gamma   90.00
#
_symmetry.space_group_name_H-M   'P 1'
#
loop_
_entity.id
_entity.type
_entity.pdbx_description
1 polymer ?
#
loop_
_entity_poly.entity_id
_entity_poly.type
_entity_poly.pdbx_seq_one_letter_code
_entity_poly.pdbx_strand_id
1 'polypeptide(L)'
;MRWAGQQLDAEAPGALPGLGSIAGLVRTVTTPEFQGITFHEVLARSALNSVPGSGMPFNWTVNPYRGCTHACRYCFARPTHRYLELDQGLDFDQQIVVKTNVAEVLRRELARPSWRGEQVALGTNTDPYQRAEGRYRLMPGIIEALASSGTPLSILTKGTLLRRDLELLQAAAEQVPVGIGVSLALADEELRRIVEPGVPSARGRLDLVRAVREAGLPCGVMVAPVLPWLTDSAEQLDHLFGELAAAGATGVTTLVLHLRPGVKDWFMSWLAQERPDLVKRYEALYAHGPNAAPSFRNAFEAKVRPLLTKHGFGGSRHRGSPSRRSVGNSGIRSSQGIVEAAGESSSGWGEPITRDTEPAEASITRFQGPARRSDPHPLRSGGSRRPRAAPVPPVAPDFDQQPLF
;
A
#
# COMPACT_ATOMS: atom_id res chain seq x y z
N MET A 1 -3.94 20.61 27.59
CA MET A 1 -2.78 19.90 26.98
C MET A 1 -2.38 18.76 27.91
N ARG A 2 -2.17 17.52 27.41
CA ARG A 2 -1.82 16.34 28.24
C ARG A 2 -0.58 15.58 27.73
N TRP A 3 0.16 16.17 26.80
CA TRP A 3 1.01 15.45 25.83
C TRP A 3 2.47 15.92 25.78
N ALA A 4 2.90 16.81 26.68
CA ALA A 4 4.26 17.36 26.66
C ALA A 4 5.33 16.28 26.94
N GLY A 5 5.09 15.40 27.92
CA GLY A 5 6.00 14.30 28.29
C GLY A 5 5.99 13.08 27.35
N GLN A 6 5.62 13.25 26.09
CA GLN A 6 5.67 12.20 25.04
C GLN A 6 6.52 12.64 23.82
N GLN A 7 7.29 13.71 23.97
CA GLN A 7 8.20 14.20 22.94
C GLN A 7 9.53 13.43 22.99
N LEU A 8 9.96 12.94 21.83
CA LEU A 8 11.35 12.55 21.58
C LEU A 8 11.94 13.63 20.67
N ASP A 9 12.86 14.42 21.23
CA ASP A 9 13.57 15.46 20.50
C ASP A 9 14.41 14.85 19.36
N ALA A 10 14.56 15.58 18.26
CA ALA A 10 15.25 15.08 17.06
C ALA A 10 16.74 14.74 17.31
N GLU A 11 17.35 15.34 18.34
CA GLU A 11 18.74 15.12 18.76
C GLU A 11 18.85 14.19 19.99
N ALA A 12 17.76 13.55 20.43
CA ALA A 12 17.79 12.67 21.60
C ALA A 12 18.78 11.49 21.40
N PRO A 13 19.69 11.22 22.35
CA PRO A 13 20.70 10.17 22.21
C PRO A 13 20.04 8.78 22.23
N GLY A 14 19.80 8.23 21.02
CA GLY A 14 18.97 7.05 20.80
C GLY A 14 18.03 7.18 19.58
N ALA A 15 17.89 8.37 19.00
CA ALA A 15 17.27 8.54 17.68
C ALA A 15 18.00 7.69 16.63
N LEU A 16 17.23 6.99 15.77
CA LEU A 16 17.80 6.15 14.72
C LEU A 16 18.60 7.00 13.71
N PRO A 17 19.79 6.55 13.28
CA PRO A 17 20.46 7.11 12.11
C PRO A 17 19.49 7.16 10.92
N GLY A 18 19.47 8.29 10.22
CA GLY A 18 18.48 8.59 9.19
C GLY A 18 17.41 9.60 9.62
N LEU A 19 16.98 9.65 10.88
CA LEU A 19 15.88 10.55 11.29
C LEU A 19 16.20 12.05 11.11
N GLY A 20 17.47 12.45 11.26
CA GLY A 20 17.93 13.81 10.99
C GLY A 20 17.85 14.24 9.50
N SER A 21 17.67 13.29 8.58
CA SER A 21 17.47 13.56 7.14
C SER A 21 16.02 13.94 6.80
N ILE A 22 15.06 13.72 7.71
CA ILE A 22 13.63 13.89 7.44
C ILE A 22 13.30 15.38 7.25
N ALA A 23 13.30 15.81 6.00
CA ALA A 23 13.05 17.20 5.62
C ALA A 23 11.69 17.71 6.13
N GLY A 24 11.72 18.61 7.12
CA GLY A 24 10.52 19.17 7.75
C GLY A 24 10.07 18.46 9.03
N LEU A 25 10.90 17.59 9.62
CA LEU A 25 10.65 16.99 10.94
C LEU A 25 10.41 18.06 12.01
N VAL A 26 9.31 17.92 12.74
CA VAL A 26 8.91 18.78 13.87
C VAL A 26 9.27 18.12 15.19
N ARG A 27 8.96 16.82 15.32
CA ARG A 27 9.22 16.00 16.51
C ARG A 27 9.04 14.51 16.21
N THR A 28 9.63 13.67 17.03
CA THR A 28 9.31 12.25 17.11
C THR A 28 8.42 12.00 18.35
N VAL A 29 7.48 11.06 18.26
CA VAL A 29 6.48 10.79 19.30
C VAL A 29 6.24 9.28 19.42
N THR A 30 6.32 8.74 20.64
CA THR A 30 5.84 7.39 20.97
C THR A 30 4.68 7.50 21.96
N THR A 31 3.73 6.56 21.91
CA THR A 31 2.46 6.67 22.65
C THR A 31 2.01 5.33 23.21
N PRO A 32 1.54 5.24 24.48
CA PRO A 32 1.12 3.97 25.09
C PRO A 32 0.03 3.22 24.32
N GLU A 33 -0.83 3.96 23.60
CA GLU A 33 -1.92 3.44 22.77
C GLU A 33 -1.43 2.81 21.45
N PHE A 34 -0.13 2.93 21.14
CA PHE A 34 0.54 2.42 19.94
C PHE A 34 1.91 1.81 20.30
N GLN A 35 1.93 0.83 21.20
CA GLN A 35 3.15 0.11 21.59
C GLN A 35 3.89 -0.44 20.36
N GLY A 36 5.22 -0.23 20.32
CA GLY A 36 6.07 -0.66 19.21
C GLY A 36 5.93 0.17 17.93
N ILE A 37 5.27 1.33 17.96
CA ILE A 37 5.14 2.26 16.83
C ILE A 37 5.66 3.65 17.25
N THR A 38 6.43 4.25 16.36
CA THR A 38 6.97 5.60 16.46
C THR A 38 6.33 6.48 15.41
N PHE A 39 5.96 7.71 15.77
CA PHE A 39 5.46 8.71 14.82
C PHE A 39 6.48 9.83 14.61
N HIS A 40 6.82 10.11 13.35
CA HIS A 40 7.66 11.24 12.97
C HIS A 40 6.77 12.30 12.33
N GLU A 41 6.45 13.35 13.09
CA GLU A 41 5.54 14.41 12.65
C GLU A 41 6.31 15.44 11.81
N VAL A 42 5.87 15.67 10.58
CA VAL A 42 6.57 16.53 9.60
C VAL A 42 5.64 17.59 9.00
N LEU A 43 6.21 18.76 8.71
CA LEU A 43 5.60 19.76 7.83
C LEU A 43 5.94 19.44 6.38
N ALA A 44 4.93 18.98 5.63
CA ALA A 44 5.05 18.73 4.21
C ALA A 44 5.20 20.04 3.42
N ARG A 45 5.97 19.99 2.33
CA ARG A 45 6.07 21.08 1.34
C ARG A 45 4.94 20.99 0.32
N SER A 46 4.60 19.78 -0.11
CA SER A 46 3.45 19.46 -0.97
C SER A 46 2.61 18.28 -0.43
N ALA A 47 1.32 18.30 -0.77
CA ALA A 47 0.36 17.25 -0.47
C ALA A 47 0.02 16.41 -1.72
N LEU A 48 -0.19 17.09 -2.86
CA LEU A 48 -0.39 16.46 -4.17
C LEU A 48 0.90 15.85 -4.70
N ASN A 49 0.82 14.59 -5.13
CA ASN A 49 1.94 13.83 -5.73
C ASN A 49 1.51 13.42 -7.14
N SER A 50 2.28 13.80 -8.16
CA SER A 50 1.97 13.53 -9.57
C SER A 50 2.45 12.12 -9.95
N VAL A 51 1.58 11.35 -10.62
CA VAL A 51 1.85 9.98 -11.09
C VAL A 51 1.35 9.72 -12.54
N PRO A 52 1.47 10.68 -13.49
CA PRO A 52 1.03 10.47 -14.87
C PRO A 52 1.83 9.34 -15.53
N GLY A 53 1.21 8.66 -16.50
CA GLY A 53 1.86 7.53 -17.20
C GLY A 53 1.94 6.22 -16.41
N SER A 54 1.67 6.22 -15.10
CA SER A 54 1.71 5.03 -14.23
C SER A 54 0.70 3.92 -14.56
N GLY A 55 -0.19 4.14 -15.55
CA GLY A 55 -1.24 3.19 -15.94
C GLY A 55 -2.44 3.09 -15.01
N MET A 56 -2.37 3.76 -13.85
CA MET A 56 -3.51 3.92 -12.95
C MET A 56 -4.56 4.85 -13.59
N PRO A 57 -5.85 4.73 -13.23
CA PRO A 57 -6.91 5.58 -13.79
C PRO A 57 -6.92 7.02 -13.23
N PHE A 58 -5.80 7.50 -12.68
CA PHE A 58 -5.63 8.81 -12.04
C PHE A 58 -4.18 9.30 -12.21
N ASN A 59 -4.01 10.63 -12.31
CA ASN A 59 -2.69 11.27 -12.43
C ASN A 59 -2.18 11.85 -11.10
N TRP A 60 -3.00 11.89 -10.06
CA TRP A 60 -2.69 12.57 -8.80
C TRP A 60 -3.04 11.72 -7.58
N THR A 61 -2.21 11.83 -6.53
CA THR A 61 -2.44 11.14 -5.26
C THR A 61 -2.12 12.01 -4.06
N VAL A 62 -2.75 11.72 -2.92
CA VAL A 62 -2.40 12.28 -1.61
C VAL A 62 -2.09 11.13 -0.66
N ASN A 63 -0.89 11.15 -0.07
CA ASN A 63 -0.46 10.19 0.95
C ASN A 63 -0.18 10.99 2.24
N PRO A 64 -1.08 10.97 3.24
CA PRO A 64 -0.87 11.65 4.52
C PRO A 64 0.21 10.99 5.40
N TYR A 65 0.53 9.72 5.10
CA TYR A 65 1.49 8.90 5.83
C TYR A 65 2.62 8.38 4.90
N ARG A 66 3.77 8.02 5.48
CA ARG A 66 4.75 7.07 4.90
C ARG A 66 5.04 6.01 5.98
N GLY A 67 5.12 4.74 5.58
CA GLY A 67 4.98 3.60 6.49
C GLY A 67 3.52 3.19 6.70
N CYS A 68 3.27 1.92 7.05
CA CYS A 68 1.89 1.44 7.23
C CYS A 68 1.78 0.33 8.28
N THR A 69 1.13 0.67 9.40
CA THR A 69 0.83 -0.21 10.55
C THR A 69 -0.01 -1.46 10.23
N HIS A 70 -0.54 -1.58 9.00
CA HIS A 70 -1.13 -2.80 8.47
C HIS A 70 -0.12 -3.95 8.27
N ALA A 71 1.18 -3.63 8.13
CA ALA A 71 2.31 -4.56 8.12
C ALA A 71 2.27 -5.69 7.06
N CYS A 72 1.49 -5.55 5.99
CA CYS A 72 1.31 -6.56 4.96
C CYS A 72 2.64 -7.07 4.38
N ARG A 73 2.88 -8.39 4.38
CA ARG A 73 4.15 -9.01 3.96
C ARG A 73 4.53 -8.74 2.49
N TYR A 74 3.53 -8.48 1.65
CA TYR A 74 3.67 -8.22 0.23
C TYR A 74 3.73 -6.72 -0.15
N CYS A 75 3.65 -5.79 0.81
CA CYS A 75 3.34 -4.39 0.54
C CYS A 75 4.38 -3.73 -0.38
N PHE A 76 3.95 -3.27 -1.57
CA PHE A 76 4.87 -2.71 -2.58
C PHE A 76 5.47 -1.35 -2.20
N ALA A 77 4.90 -0.67 -1.19
CA ALA A 77 5.36 0.61 -0.68
C ALA A 77 6.54 0.50 0.30
N ARG A 78 6.86 -0.71 0.77
CA ARG A 78 7.97 -1.01 1.69
C ARG A 78 9.32 -0.36 1.32
N PRO A 79 9.75 -0.30 0.05
CA PRO A 79 11.02 0.35 -0.32
C PRO A 79 11.02 1.87 -0.10
N THR A 80 9.87 2.52 0.08
CA THR A 80 9.80 3.98 0.28
C THR A 80 10.39 4.46 1.61
N HIS A 81 10.70 3.54 2.53
CA HIS A 81 11.46 3.82 3.75
C HIS A 81 12.97 3.95 3.50
N ARG A 82 13.52 3.33 2.46
CA ARG A 82 14.95 3.45 2.11
C ARG A 82 15.37 4.89 1.78
N TYR A 83 14.43 5.72 1.31
CA TYR A 83 14.65 7.15 1.08
C TYR A 83 14.85 7.97 2.38
N LEU A 84 14.69 7.34 3.56
CA LEU A 84 14.90 7.92 4.89
C LEU A 84 16.03 7.19 5.66
N GLU A 85 16.83 6.39 4.95
CA GLU A 85 17.84 5.46 5.51
C GLU A 85 17.26 4.33 6.40
N LEU A 86 15.93 4.20 6.45
CA LEU A 86 15.21 3.20 7.24
C LEU A 86 15.01 1.86 6.51
N ASP A 87 14.80 0.81 7.30
CA ASP A 87 14.51 -0.54 6.82
C ASP A 87 13.13 -0.67 6.13
N GLN A 88 13.04 -1.54 5.13
CA GLN A 88 11.82 -1.82 4.36
C GLN A 88 10.91 -2.89 5.03
N GLY A 89 11.41 -3.54 6.07
CA GLY A 89 10.77 -4.59 6.84
C GLY A 89 10.05 -4.06 8.07
N LEU A 90 10.71 -4.09 9.23
CA LEU A 90 10.14 -3.68 10.51
C LEU A 90 9.99 -2.16 10.59
N ASP A 91 10.94 -1.37 10.09
CA ASP A 91 10.82 0.09 10.17
C ASP A 91 9.65 0.63 9.32
N PHE A 92 9.34 0.01 8.17
CA PHE A 92 8.13 0.37 7.41
C PHE A 92 6.82 0.10 8.17
N ASP A 93 6.83 -0.90 9.06
CA ASP A 93 5.69 -1.31 9.85
C ASP A 93 5.56 -0.49 11.17
N GLN A 94 6.67 0.12 11.63
CA GLN A 94 6.81 0.72 12.97
C GLN A 94 7.17 2.22 12.99
N GLN A 95 8.00 2.72 12.06
CA GLN A 95 8.40 4.13 11.98
C GLN A 95 7.46 4.87 11.00
N ILE A 96 6.41 5.52 11.50
CA ILE A 96 5.35 6.12 10.68
C ILE A 96 5.58 7.63 10.55
N VAL A 97 5.88 8.10 9.34
CA VAL A 97 6.00 9.54 9.05
C VAL A 97 4.61 10.11 8.78
N VAL A 98 4.30 11.25 9.41
CA VAL A 98 2.96 11.87 9.42
C VAL A 98 3.04 13.31 8.90
N LYS A 99 2.42 13.61 7.75
CA LYS A 99 2.32 14.97 7.20
C LYS A 99 1.26 15.78 7.97
N THR A 100 1.61 16.38 9.11
CA THR A 100 0.62 17.00 10.03
C THR A 100 -0.09 18.23 9.47
N ASN A 101 0.52 18.95 8.53
CA ASN A 101 -0.06 20.10 7.83
C ASN A 101 -0.73 19.74 6.47
N VAL A 102 -0.90 18.45 6.15
CA VAL A 102 -1.30 18.00 4.80
C VAL A 102 -2.56 18.67 4.26
N ALA A 103 -3.59 18.88 5.08
CA ALA A 103 -4.84 19.53 4.66
C ALA A 103 -4.68 21.02 4.32
N GLU A 104 -3.83 21.75 5.06
CA GLU A 104 -3.53 23.16 4.77
C GLU A 104 -2.78 23.30 3.43
N VAL A 105 -1.73 22.48 3.26
CA VAL A 105 -0.94 22.41 2.04
C VAL A 105 -1.82 22.03 0.84
N LEU A 106 -2.69 21.04 1.01
CA LEU A 106 -3.61 20.59 -0.03
C LEU A 106 -4.59 21.69 -0.46
N ARG A 107 -5.24 22.39 0.49
CA ARG A 107 -6.12 23.54 0.17
C ARG A 107 -5.36 24.62 -0.63
N ARG A 108 -4.11 24.94 -0.23
CA ARG A 108 -3.25 25.90 -0.93
C ARG A 108 -2.86 25.44 -2.34
N GLU A 109 -2.65 24.14 -2.55
CA GLU A 109 -2.30 23.58 -3.87
C GLU A 109 -3.49 23.52 -4.83
N LEU A 110 -4.68 23.13 -4.33
CA LEU A 110 -5.92 23.05 -5.10
C LEU A 110 -6.46 24.43 -5.50
N ALA A 111 -6.22 25.47 -4.67
CA ALA A 111 -6.60 26.86 -4.96
C ALA A 111 -5.76 27.54 -6.06
N ARG A 112 -4.75 26.88 -6.64
CA ARG A 112 -3.89 27.46 -7.68
C ARG A 112 -4.64 27.52 -9.03
N PRO A 113 -4.59 28.64 -9.79
CA PRO A 113 -5.16 28.72 -11.15
C PRO A 113 -4.57 27.72 -12.17
N SER A 114 -3.48 27.04 -11.82
CA SER A 114 -2.90 25.92 -12.58
C SER A 114 -3.59 24.58 -12.33
N TRP A 115 -4.39 24.42 -11.27
CA TRP A 115 -5.13 23.20 -10.98
C TRP A 115 -6.23 22.95 -12.03
N ARG A 116 -6.60 21.67 -12.23
CA ARG A 116 -7.48 21.24 -13.33
C ARG A 116 -8.66 20.37 -12.90
N GLY A 117 -8.86 20.17 -11.59
CA GLY A 117 -9.94 19.30 -11.09
C GLY A 117 -9.76 17.83 -11.48
N GLU A 118 -8.52 17.38 -11.68
CA GLU A 118 -8.23 15.97 -11.94
C GLU A 118 -8.49 15.11 -10.69
N GLN A 119 -8.90 13.86 -10.89
CA GLN A 119 -9.17 12.95 -9.78
C GLN A 119 -7.93 12.68 -8.93
N VAL A 120 -8.07 12.84 -7.61
CA VAL A 120 -7.04 12.55 -6.61
C VAL A 120 -7.32 11.22 -5.92
N ALA A 121 -6.36 10.30 -5.96
CA ALA A 121 -6.48 9.00 -5.29
C ALA A 121 -5.72 8.93 -3.95
N LEU A 122 -6.35 8.28 -2.97
CA LEU A 122 -5.82 8.00 -1.64
C LEU A 122 -5.83 6.47 -1.42
N GLY A 123 -4.90 5.98 -0.59
CA GLY A 123 -4.68 4.53 -0.45
C GLY A 123 -3.77 3.92 -1.51
N THR A 124 -2.97 4.76 -2.18
CA THR A 124 -2.13 4.35 -3.31
C THR A 124 -0.75 3.87 -2.89
N ASN A 125 -0.07 4.53 -1.94
CA ASN A 125 1.20 4.07 -1.36
C ASN A 125 1.04 3.64 0.11
N THR A 126 0.29 4.42 0.91
CA THR A 126 -0.07 4.07 2.28
C THR A 126 -1.57 4.12 2.49
N ASP A 127 -2.08 3.33 3.43
CA ASP A 127 -3.50 3.35 3.75
C ASP A 127 -3.90 4.62 4.53
N PRO A 128 -4.91 5.40 4.07
CA PRO A 128 -5.38 6.59 4.75
C PRO A 128 -6.09 6.31 6.07
N TYR A 129 -6.67 5.12 6.26
CA TYR A 129 -7.44 4.73 7.44
C TYR A 129 -6.77 3.63 8.26
N GLN A 130 -5.44 3.51 8.16
CA GLN A 130 -4.65 2.74 9.12
C GLN A 130 -4.82 3.28 10.55
N ARG A 131 -4.44 2.48 11.57
CA ARG A 131 -4.63 2.79 13.01
C ARG A 131 -4.19 4.21 13.40
N ALA A 132 -3.13 4.75 12.80
CA ALA A 132 -2.62 6.11 13.03
C ALA A 132 -3.69 7.22 12.81
N GLU A 133 -4.61 7.04 11.87
CA GLU A 133 -5.66 8.00 11.55
C GLU A 133 -6.71 8.14 12.67
N GLY A 134 -6.78 7.18 13.62
CA GLY A 134 -7.57 7.29 14.83
C GLY A 134 -7.05 8.39 15.77
N ARG A 135 -5.72 8.59 15.79
CA ARG A 135 -5.03 9.63 16.55
C ARG A 135 -4.98 10.95 15.77
N TYR A 136 -4.54 10.92 14.51
CA TYR A 136 -4.18 12.12 13.77
C TYR A 136 -5.35 12.81 13.06
N ARG A 137 -6.41 12.08 12.70
CA ARG A 137 -7.65 12.62 12.11
C ARG A 137 -7.40 13.56 10.91
N LEU A 138 -6.50 13.17 10.01
CA LEU A 138 -6.13 13.98 8.84
C LEU A 138 -7.15 13.85 7.70
N MET A 139 -7.88 12.74 7.62
CA MET A 139 -8.77 12.46 6.50
C MET A 139 -9.94 13.44 6.36
N PRO A 140 -10.62 13.90 7.42
CA PRO A 140 -11.69 14.89 7.29
C PRO A 140 -11.24 16.17 6.57
N GLY A 141 -10.13 16.78 7.01
CA GLY A 141 -9.58 18.00 6.39
C GLY A 141 -9.07 17.80 4.96
N ILE A 142 -8.71 16.57 4.58
CA ILE A 142 -8.35 16.20 3.21
C ILE A 142 -9.61 16.05 2.32
N ILE A 143 -10.64 15.38 2.82
CA ILE A 143 -11.92 15.19 2.10
C ILE A 143 -12.60 16.54 1.86
N GLU A 144 -12.67 17.38 2.89
CA GLU A 144 -13.13 18.78 2.79
C GLU A 144 -12.40 19.54 1.67
N ALA A 145 -11.05 19.52 1.68
CA ALA A 145 -10.23 20.28 0.74
C ALA A 145 -10.46 19.85 -0.72
N LEU A 146 -10.65 18.55 -0.95
CA LEU A 146 -10.93 18.00 -2.27
C LEU A 146 -12.35 18.36 -2.72
N ALA A 147 -13.36 18.11 -1.89
CA ALA A 147 -14.75 18.42 -2.20
C ALA A 147 -14.99 19.92 -2.44
N SER A 148 -14.51 20.79 -1.53
CA SER A 148 -14.73 22.24 -1.60
C SER A 148 -13.98 22.94 -2.74
N SER A 149 -13.05 22.24 -3.40
CA SER A 149 -12.35 22.73 -4.61
C SER A 149 -12.93 22.17 -5.92
N GLY A 150 -14.02 21.39 -5.85
CA GLY A 150 -14.58 20.70 -7.01
C GLY A 150 -13.72 19.53 -7.51
N THR A 151 -12.79 19.03 -6.70
CA THR A 151 -11.84 17.98 -7.07
C THR A 151 -12.41 16.59 -6.79
N PRO A 152 -12.60 15.72 -7.81
CA PRO A 152 -13.03 14.33 -7.60
C PRO A 152 -12.01 13.55 -6.76
N LEU A 153 -12.48 12.64 -5.90
CA LEU A 153 -11.61 11.83 -5.06
C LEU A 153 -11.96 10.35 -5.08
N SER A 154 -10.95 9.51 -4.89
CA SER A 154 -11.16 8.07 -4.67
C SER A 154 -10.29 7.54 -3.54
N ILE A 155 -10.88 6.82 -2.61
CA ILE A 155 -10.22 6.22 -1.46
C ILE A 155 -10.20 4.69 -1.62
N LEU A 156 -9.01 4.10 -1.57
CA LEU A 156 -8.79 2.68 -1.35
C LEU A 156 -8.36 2.45 0.11
N THR A 157 -8.91 1.46 0.81
CA THR A 157 -8.49 1.15 2.18
C THR A 157 -8.70 -0.31 2.58
N LYS A 158 -7.91 -0.78 3.54
CA LYS A 158 -8.11 -1.99 4.35
C LYS A 158 -8.66 -1.68 5.76
N GLY A 159 -8.58 -0.43 6.19
CA GLY A 159 -8.95 0.02 7.53
C GLY A 159 -10.44 0.28 7.69
N THR A 160 -11.04 -0.29 8.73
CA THR A 160 -12.47 -0.11 9.09
C THR A 160 -12.80 1.29 9.61
N LEU A 161 -11.78 2.08 9.96
CA LEU A 161 -11.94 3.44 10.47
C LEU A 161 -12.60 4.41 9.46
N LEU A 162 -12.63 4.07 8.15
CA LEU A 162 -13.40 4.82 7.15
C LEU A 162 -14.88 4.98 7.55
N ARG A 163 -15.44 4.04 8.34
CA ARG A 163 -16.82 4.10 8.85
C ARG A 163 -17.11 5.39 9.65
N ARG A 164 -16.09 6.00 10.26
CA ARG A 164 -16.15 7.27 11.00
C ARG A 164 -16.53 8.47 10.12
N ASP A 165 -16.08 8.47 8.87
CA ASP A 165 -16.14 9.63 7.98
C ASP A 165 -17.19 9.45 6.86
N LEU A 166 -18.11 8.47 7.00
CA LEU A 166 -19.12 8.17 5.98
C LEU A 166 -20.07 9.35 5.72
N GLU A 167 -20.54 10.04 6.76
CA GLU A 167 -21.42 11.22 6.63
C GLU A 167 -20.71 12.36 5.86
N LEU A 168 -19.42 12.55 6.11
CA LEU A 168 -18.60 13.52 5.37
C LEU A 168 -18.37 13.08 3.91
N LEU A 169 -18.23 11.78 3.66
CA LEU A 169 -18.11 11.23 2.30
C LEU A 169 -19.44 11.29 1.53
N GLN A 170 -20.59 11.23 2.21
CA GLN A 170 -21.91 11.53 1.62
C GLN A 170 -22.00 13.00 1.21
N ALA A 171 -21.71 13.94 2.13
CA ALA A 171 -21.72 15.38 1.84
C ALA A 171 -20.68 15.80 0.78
N ALA A 172 -19.56 15.07 0.66
CA ALA A 172 -18.62 15.24 -0.44
C ALA A 172 -19.17 14.72 -1.78
N ALA A 173 -19.91 13.59 -1.78
CA ALA A 173 -20.50 13.00 -2.98
C ALA A 173 -21.61 13.84 -3.63
N GLU A 174 -22.22 14.77 -2.87
CA GLU A 174 -23.14 15.78 -3.40
C GLU A 174 -22.43 16.86 -4.24
N GLN A 175 -21.14 17.10 -3.98
CA GLN A 175 -20.33 18.16 -4.61
C GLN A 175 -19.42 17.63 -5.72
N VAL A 176 -18.82 16.46 -5.51
CA VAL A 176 -17.80 15.88 -6.40
C VAL A 176 -17.98 14.36 -6.54
N PRO A 177 -17.51 13.73 -7.64
CA PRO A 177 -17.48 12.28 -7.73
C PRO A 177 -16.57 11.67 -6.64
N VAL A 178 -17.16 10.85 -5.78
CA VAL A 178 -16.48 10.07 -4.73
C VAL A 178 -16.48 8.59 -5.09
N GLY A 179 -15.31 7.98 -5.15
CA GLY A 179 -15.14 6.52 -5.28
C GLY A 179 -14.60 5.88 -4.01
N ILE A 180 -15.26 4.86 -3.47
CA ILE A 180 -14.77 4.09 -2.31
C ILE A 180 -14.42 2.67 -2.76
N GLY A 181 -13.25 2.19 -2.33
CA GLY A 181 -12.76 0.84 -2.56
C GLY A 181 -12.26 0.20 -1.27
N VAL A 182 -12.73 -1.01 -0.97
CA VAL A 182 -12.22 -1.82 0.16
C VAL A 182 -11.28 -2.91 -0.37
N SER A 183 -10.12 -3.07 0.24
CA SER A 183 -9.16 -4.12 -0.09
C SER A 183 -9.39 -5.36 0.78
N LEU A 184 -9.95 -6.42 0.18
CA LEU A 184 -10.28 -7.66 0.87
C LEU A 184 -9.95 -8.86 -0.04
N ALA A 185 -8.82 -9.52 0.23
CA ALA A 185 -8.35 -10.69 -0.52
C ALA A 185 -8.18 -11.96 0.33
N LEU A 186 -8.20 -11.79 1.65
CA LEU A 186 -7.95 -12.82 2.65
C LEU A 186 -9.20 -12.92 3.52
N ALA A 187 -10.06 -13.90 3.19
CA ALA A 187 -11.23 -14.29 3.98
C ALA A 187 -10.84 -15.24 5.14
N ASP A 188 -9.80 -16.04 4.92
CA ASP A 188 -9.16 -16.88 5.93
C ASP A 188 -8.46 -16.00 6.99
N GLU A 189 -8.95 -16.06 8.24
CA GLU A 189 -8.44 -15.27 9.36
C GLU A 189 -7.08 -15.75 9.88
N GLU A 190 -6.74 -17.03 9.74
CA GLU A 190 -5.43 -17.56 10.16
C GLU A 190 -4.35 -17.07 9.18
N LEU A 191 -4.61 -17.24 7.88
CA LEU A 191 -3.75 -16.72 6.82
C LEU A 191 -3.68 -15.19 6.84
N ARG A 192 -4.78 -14.49 7.14
CA ARG A 192 -4.76 -13.03 7.35
C ARG A 192 -3.81 -12.64 8.48
N ARG A 193 -3.84 -13.30 9.65
CA ARG A 193 -2.97 -12.93 10.78
C ARG A 193 -1.48 -13.01 10.43
N ILE A 194 -1.04 -13.96 9.60
CA ILE A 194 0.38 -14.10 9.23
C ILE A 194 0.81 -13.22 8.02
N VAL A 195 -0.11 -12.93 7.08
CA VAL A 195 0.16 -12.09 5.89
C VAL A 195 -0.12 -10.60 6.11
N GLU A 196 -1.15 -10.27 6.87
CA GLU A 196 -1.72 -8.93 7.09
C GLU A 196 -1.98 -8.67 8.60
N PRO A 197 -0.99 -8.82 9.50
CA PRO A 197 -1.21 -8.87 10.96
C PRO A 197 -1.92 -7.63 11.53
N GLY A 198 -1.64 -6.43 10.99
CA GLY A 198 -2.25 -5.18 11.45
C GLY A 198 -3.57 -4.81 10.78
N VAL A 199 -4.04 -5.59 9.81
CA VAL A 199 -5.27 -5.32 9.04
C VAL A 199 -6.50 -5.87 9.76
N PRO A 200 -7.63 -5.12 9.83
CA PRO A 200 -8.90 -5.64 10.35
C PRO A 200 -9.37 -6.96 9.72
N SER A 201 -10.20 -7.69 10.46
CA SER A 201 -10.76 -8.98 10.00
C SER A 201 -11.48 -8.89 8.65
N ALA A 202 -11.58 -10.01 7.95
CA ALA A 202 -12.42 -10.15 6.76
C ALA A 202 -13.86 -9.73 7.07
N ARG A 203 -14.40 -10.17 8.23
CA ARG A 203 -15.71 -9.74 8.74
C ARG A 203 -15.80 -8.23 8.90
N GLY A 204 -14.87 -7.59 9.60
CA GLY A 204 -14.88 -6.13 9.79
C GLY A 204 -14.80 -5.36 8.45
N ARG A 205 -14.06 -5.89 7.47
CA ARG A 205 -14.01 -5.34 6.11
C ARG A 205 -15.31 -5.57 5.32
N LEU A 206 -16.01 -6.69 5.49
CA LEU A 206 -17.36 -6.92 4.95
C LEU A 206 -18.39 -5.98 5.59
N ASP A 207 -18.32 -5.77 6.91
CA ASP A 207 -19.20 -4.85 7.65
C ASP A 207 -18.92 -3.38 7.29
N LEU A 208 -17.68 -3.03 6.91
CA LEU A 208 -17.38 -1.74 6.26
C LEU A 208 -18.05 -1.63 4.88
N VAL A 209 -17.97 -2.66 4.03
CA VAL A 209 -18.64 -2.64 2.71
C VAL A 209 -20.14 -2.42 2.90
N ARG A 210 -20.79 -3.15 3.82
CA ARG A 210 -22.21 -2.94 4.18
C ARG A 210 -22.49 -1.49 4.56
N ALA A 211 -21.70 -0.93 5.49
CA ALA A 211 -21.88 0.45 5.96
C ALA A 211 -21.71 1.52 4.86
N VAL A 212 -20.77 1.32 3.92
CA VAL A 212 -20.63 2.22 2.75
C VAL A 212 -21.87 2.16 1.86
N ARG A 213 -22.48 0.98 1.71
CA ARG A 213 -23.70 0.77 0.90
C ARG A 213 -24.97 1.24 1.60
N GLU A 214 -25.05 1.10 2.92
CA GLU A 214 -26.09 1.68 3.79
C GLU A 214 -26.08 3.22 3.71
N ALA A 215 -24.89 3.82 3.65
CA ALA A 215 -24.69 5.24 3.36
C ALA A 215 -25.00 5.64 1.89
N GLY A 216 -25.50 4.72 1.06
CA GLY A 216 -25.83 4.92 -0.35
C GLY A 216 -24.63 4.97 -1.32
N LEU A 217 -23.41 5.14 -0.80
CA LEU A 217 -22.18 5.34 -1.57
C LEU A 217 -21.75 4.07 -2.32
N PRO A 218 -21.17 4.18 -3.54
CA PRO A 218 -20.67 3.03 -4.27
C PRO A 218 -19.42 2.45 -3.58
N CYS A 219 -19.42 1.13 -3.35
CA CYS A 219 -18.30 0.43 -2.72
C CYS A 219 -17.72 -0.63 -3.67
N GLY A 220 -16.61 -0.29 -4.31
CA GLY A 220 -15.76 -1.26 -4.98
C GLY A 220 -15.05 -2.16 -3.99
N VAL A 221 -14.67 -3.36 -4.42
CA VAL A 221 -13.80 -4.25 -3.65
C VAL A 221 -12.63 -4.73 -4.51
N MET A 222 -11.42 -4.46 -4.01
CA MET A 222 -10.18 -4.91 -4.64
C MET A 222 -9.71 -6.19 -3.93
N VAL A 223 -9.93 -7.32 -4.60
CA VAL A 223 -9.45 -8.64 -4.20
C VAL A 223 -7.98 -8.72 -4.62
N ALA A 224 -7.15 -8.03 -3.85
CA ALA A 224 -5.73 -7.84 -4.13
C ALA A 224 -4.86 -7.77 -2.86
N PRO A 225 -3.71 -8.48 -2.84
CA PRO A 225 -3.26 -9.44 -3.84
C PRO A 225 -3.97 -10.80 -3.66
N VAL A 226 -4.29 -11.46 -4.76
CA VAL A 226 -4.52 -12.90 -4.74
C VAL A 226 -3.16 -13.60 -4.70
N LEU A 227 -2.99 -14.45 -3.69
CA LEU A 227 -1.76 -15.18 -3.40
C LEU A 227 -1.81 -16.57 -4.07
N PRO A 228 -0.92 -16.88 -5.03
CA PRO A 228 -0.86 -18.18 -5.70
C PRO A 228 -0.79 -19.36 -4.73
N TRP A 229 -1.70 -20.33 -4.89
CA TRP A 229 -1.82 -21.54 -4.06
C TRP A 229 -2.11 -21.30 -2.57
N LEU A 230 -2.53 -20.09 -2.21
CA LEU A 230 -2.96 -19.70 -0.87
C LEU A 230 -4.39 -19.13 -0.85
N THR A 231 -4.74 -18.29 -1.85
CA THR A 231 -6.07 -17.66 -1.96
C THR A 231 -6.65 -17.70 -3.38
N ASP A 232 -6.09 -18.51 -4.28
CA ASP A 232 -6.46 -18.55 -5.71
C ASP A 232 -7.32 -19.76 -6.10
N SER A 233 -7.72 -20.63 -5.17
CA SER A 233 -8.61 -21.76 -5.49
C SER A 233 -9.98 -21.26 -5.95
N ALA A 234 -10.63 -22.00 -6.85
CA ALA A 234 -11.95 -21.61 -7.37
C ALA A 234 -13.00 -21.53 -6.25
N GLU A 235 -12.91 -22.41 -5.24
CA GLU A 235 -13.80 -22.47 -4.09
C GLU A 235 -13.65 -21.25 -3.16
N GLN A 236 -12.42 -20.89 -2.76
CA GLN A 236 -12.18 -19.68 -1.95
C GLN A 236 -12.65 -18.41 -2.67
N LEU A 237 -12.41 -18.31 -3.97
CA LEU A 237 -12.83 -17.16 -4.78
C LEU A 237 -14.36 -17.10 -4.95
N ASP A 238 -15.01 -18.25 -5.16
CA ASP A 238 -16.46 -18.35 -5.27
C ASP A 238 -17.19 -18.00 -3.96
N HIS A 239 -16.67 -18.48 -2.83
CA HIS A 239 -17.16 -18.12 -1.50
C HIS A 239 -17.02 -16.62 -1.24
N LEU A 240 -15.80 -16.08 -1.41
CA LEU A 240 -15.52 -14.66 -1.18
C LEU A 240 -16.39 -13.78 -2.09
N PHE A 241 -16.52 -14.09 -3.39
CA PHE A 241 -17.36 -13.28 -4.27
C PHE A 241 -18.85 -13.32 -3.85
N GLY A 242 -19.33 -14.46 -3.33
CA GLY A 242 -20.66 -14.55 -2.72
C GLY A 242 -20.81 -13.65 -1.48
N GLU A 243 -19.83 -13.64 -0.58
CA GLU A 243 -19.83 -12.75 0.59
C GLU A 243 -19.80 -11.26 0.20
N LEU A 244 -18.99 -10.90 -0.80
CA LEU A 244 -18.89 -9.52 -1.31
C LEU A 244 -20.22 -9.08 -1.97
N ALA A 245 -20.90 -9.97 -2.70
CA ALA A 245 -22.21 -9.71 -3.27
C ALA A 245 -23.28 -9.56 -2.16
N ALA A 246 -23.26 -10.42 -1.14
CA ALA A 246 -24.13 -10.34 0.03
C ALA A 246 -23.86 -9.12 0.93
N ALA A 247 -22.65 -8.55 0.88
CA ALA A 247 -22.32 -7.26 1.49
C ALA A 247 -22.74 -6.05 0.62
N GLY A 248 -23.23 -6.27 -0.59
CA GLY A 248 -23.74 -5.23 -1.50
C GLY A 248 -22.67 -4.50 -2.32
N ALA A 249 -21.46 -5.06 -2.46
CA ALA A 249 -20.37 -4.46 -3.23
C ALA A 249 -20.81 -4.11 -4.67
N THR A 250 -20.43 -2.93 -5.17
CA THR A 250 -20.83 -2.46 -6.50
C THR A 250 -19.92 -2.93 -7.63
N GLY A 251 -18.85 -3.66 -7.30
CA GLY A 251 -17.92 -4.22 -8.28
C GLY A 251 -16.69 -4.84 -7.64
N VAL A 252 -16.21 -5.94 -8.19
CA VAL A 252 -14.97 -6.60 -7.76
C VAL A 252 -13.87 -6.38 -8.80
N THR A 253 -12.62 -6.25 -8.35
CA THR A 253 -11.41 -6.27 -9.19
C THR A 253 -10.36 -7.16 -8.53
N THR A 254 -9.92 -8.20 -9.23
CA THR A 254 -8.89 -9.14 -8.77
C THR A 254 -7.51 -8.77 -9.31
N LEU A 255 -6.48 -8.73 -8.46
CA LEU A 255 -5.09 -8.58 -8.90
C LEU A 255 -4.24 -9.72 -8.30
N VAL A 256 -3.53 -10.46 -9.13
CA VAL A 256 -2.52 -11.44 -8.66
C VAL A 256 -1.36 -10.68 -8.00
N LEU A 257 -0.80 -11.26 -6.95
CA LEU A 257 0.37 -10.77 -6.24
C LEU A 257 1.49 -10.25 -7.18
N HIS A 258 1.98 -9.05 -6.89
CA HIS A 258 3.07 -8.36 -7.58
C HIS A 258 4.21 -8.08 -6.59
N LEU A 259 5.40 -8.62 -6.86
CA LEU A 259 6.56 -8.60 -5.96
C LEU A 259 7.68 -7.71 -6.54
N ARG A 260 7.63 -6.40 -6.24
CA ARG A 260 8.69 -5.45 -6.62
C ARG A 260 10.07 -5.87 -6.08
N PRO A 261 11.19 -5.46 -6.72
CA PRO A 261 12.53 -5.59 -6.15
C PRO A 261 12.59 -5.08 -4.69
N GLY A 262 13.36 -5.75 -3.84
CA GLY A 262 13.38 -5.51 -2.39
C GLY A 262 12.18 -6.11 -1.65
N VAL A 263 10.95 -5.96 -2.17
CA VAL A 263 9.72 -6.53 -1.59
C VAL A 263 9.63 -8.02 -1.83
N LYS A 264 10.10 -8.50 -2.99
CA LYS A 264 10.21 -9.92 -3.32
C LYS A 264 11.01 -10.67 -2.24
N ASP A 265 12.15 -10.12 -1.83
CA ASP A 265 13.08 -10.80 -0.92
C ASP A 265 12.50 -10.88 0.50
N TRP A 266 11.83 -9.81 0.95
CA TRP A 266 11.08 -9.79 2.21
C TRP A 266 9.92 -10.81 2.20
N PHE A 267 9.13 -10.84 1.12
CA PHE A 267 8.02 -11.79 0.97
C PHE A 267 8.52 -13.24 0.89
N MET A 268 9.60 -13.51 0.15
CA MET A 268 10.18 -14.86 0.03
C MET A 268 10.81 -15.34 1.34
N SER A 269 11.40 -14.44 2.13
CA SER A 269 11.89 -14.74 3.48
C SER A 269 10.74 -15.16 4.41
N TRP A 270 9.62 -14.44 4.39
CA TRP A 270 8.40 -14.82 5.10
C TRP A 270 7.84 -16.17 4.60
N LEU A 271 7.74 -16.35 3.28
CA LEU A 271 7.23 -17.58 2.67
C LEU A 271 8.09 -18.80 3.03
N ALA A 272 9.41 -18.65 3.13
CA ALA A 272 10.31 -19.73 3.54
C ALA A 272 10.19 -20.12 5.02
N GLN A 273 9.64 -19.24 5.87
CA GLN A 273 9.37 -19.51 7.28
C GLN A 273 7.99 -20.18 7.46
N GLU A 274 6.93 -19.57 6.93
CA GLU A 274 5.55 -20.04 7.15
C GLU A 274 5.13 -21.18 6.18
N ARG A 275 5.59 -21.14 4.93
CA ARG A 275 5.14 -22.01 3.82
C ARG A 275 6.31 -22.52 2.95
N PRO A 276 7.29 -23.24 3.53
CA PRO A 276 8.45 -23.78 2.82
C PRO A 276 8.08 -24.70 1.64
N ASP A 277 6.87 -25.28 1.65
CA ASP A 277 6.32 -26.09 0.56
C ASP A 277 6.05 -25.29 -0.74
N LEU A 278 5.82 -23.98 -0.63
CA LEU A 278 5.49 -23.12 -1.77
C LEU A 278 6.71 -22.40 -2.37
N VAL A 279 7.84 -22.33 -1.66
CA VAL A 279 9.03 -21.53 -2.04
C VAL A 279 9.46 -21.77 -3.49
N LYS A 280 9.77 -23.02 -3.86
CA LYS A 280 10.20 -23.38 -5.23
C LYS A 280 9.19 -23.02 -6.32
N ARG A 281 7.90 -23.02 -5.97
CA ARG A 281 6.81 -22.67 -6.90
C ARG A 281 6.76 -21.17 -7.12
N TYR A 282 6.95 -20.38 -6.07
CA TYR A 282 7.06 -18.92 -6.13
C TYR A 282 8.36 -18.46 -6.80
N GLU A 283 9.49 -19.10 -6.54
CA GLU A 283 10.77 -18.83 -7.22
C GLU A 283 10.62 -18.93 -8.73
N ALA A 284 10.03 -20.03 -9.23
CA ALA A 284 9.73 -20.22 -10.64
C ALA A 284 8.66 -19.23 -11.17
N LEU A 285 7.59 -18.99 -10.40
CA LEU A 285 6.49 -18.12 -10.82
C LEU A 285 6.90 -16.65 -10.99
N TYR A 286 7.88 -16.19 -10.20
CA TYR A 286 8.42 -14.82 -10.21
C TYR A 286 9.89 -14.77 -10.70
N ALA A 287 10.33 -15.76 -11.49
CA ALA A 287 11.71 -15.87 -11.95
C ALA A 287 12.15 -14.68 -12.83
N HIS A 288 11.25 -14.16 -13.67
CA HIS A 288 11.55 -13.19 -14.73
C HIS A 288 11.02 -11.77 -14.46
N GLY A 289 10.68 -11.43 -13.21
CA GLY A 289 10.25 -10.09 -12.84
C GLY A 289 9.23 -10.04 -11.69
N PRO A 290 8.63 -8.87 -11.42
CA PRO A 290 7.73 -8.68 -10.28
C PRO A 290 6.32 -9.23 -10.52
N ASN A 291 5.95 -9.54 -11.76
CA ASN A 291 4.64 -10.10 -12.11
C ASN A 291 4.73 -11.63 -12.21
N ALA A 292 3.75 -12.34 -11.63
CA ALA A 292 3.59 -13.78 -11.81
C ALA A 292 3.58 -14.17 -13.29
N ALA A 293 4.16 -15.33 -13.66
CA ALA A 293 4.33 -15.76 -15.05
C ALA A 293 3.04 -15.65 -15.90
N PRO A 294 3.12 -15.23 -17.19
CA PRO A 294 1.93 -14.98 -18.02
C PRO A 294 0.95 -16.16 -18.11
N SER A 295 1.46 -17.39 -18.18
CA SER A 295 0.64 -18.62 -18.19
C SER A 295 -0.25 -18.74 -16.95
N PHE A 296 0.29 -18.44 -15.75
CA PHE A 296 -0.47 -18.43 -14.52
C PHE A 296 -1.52 -17.32 -14.53
N ARG A 297 -1.17 -16.09 -14.96
CA ARG A 297 -2.12 -14.96 -15.02
C ARG A 297 -3.29 -15.25 -15.96
N ASN A 298 -3.02 -15.84 -17.13
CA ASN A 298 -4.05 -16.18 -18.10
C ASN A 298 -4.97 -17.30 -17.58
N ALA A 299 -4.41 -18.34 -16.94
CA ALA A 299 -5.19 -19.40 -16.31
C ALA A 299 -6.02 -18.90 -15.11
N PHE A 300 -5.47 -17.96 -14.34
CA PHE A 300 -6.18 -17.29 -13.25
C PHE A 300 -7.34 -16.43 -13.77
N GLU A 301 -7.16 -15.64 -14.83
CA GLU A 301 -8.24 -14.86 -15.43
C GLU A 301 -9.36 -15.76 -15.96
N ALA A 302 -9.01 -16.87 -16.63
CA ALA A 302 -9.97 -17.86 -17.11
C ALA A 302 -10.76 -18.53 -15.96
N LYS A 303 -10.12 -18.78 -14.81
CA LYS A 303 -10.75 -19.28 -13.57
C LYS A 303 -11.70 -18.24 -12.95
N VAL A 304 -11.27 -16.99 -12.86
CA VAL A 304 -11.98 -15.91 -12.16
C VAL A 304 -13.18 -15.38 -12.93
N ARG A 305 -13.06 -15.21 -14.26
CA ARG A 305 -14.10 -14.58 -15.09
C ARG A 305 -15.51 -15.19 -14.92
N PRO A 306 -15.72 -16.53 -14.96
CA PRO A 306 -17.05 -17.10 -14.74
C PRO A 306 -17.58 -16.88 -13.31
N LEU A 307 -16.69 -16.87 -12.29
CA LEU A 307 -17.08 -16.62 -10.89
C LEU A 307 -17.53 -15.16 -10.71
N LEU A 308 -16.83 -14.19 -11.31
CA LEU A 308 -17.28 -12.79 -11.31
C LEU A 308 -18.65 -12.65 -11.98
N THR A 309 -18.89 -13.34 -13.10
CA THR A 309 -20.22 -13.33 -13.76
C THR A 309 -21.30 -13.95 -12.87
N LYS A 310 -21.04 -15.09 -12.22
CA LYS A 310 -21.96 -15.78 -11.31
C LYS A 310 -22.47 -14.86 -10.19
N HIS A 311 -21.58 -14.05 -9.61
CA HIS A 311 -21.90 -13.14 -8.50
C HIS A 311 -22.22 -11.70 -8.96
N GLY A 312 -22.61 -11.51 -10.22
CA GLY A 312 -23.05 -10.20 -10.77
C GLY A 312 -21.93 -9.22 -11.13
N PHE A 313 -20.68 -9.47 -10.72
CA PHE A 313 -19.53 -8.62 -11.01
C PHE A 313 -19.02 -8.70 -12.46
N GLY A 314 -19.53 -9.61 -13.30
CA GLY A 314 -19.15 -9.73 -14.71
C GLY A 314 -19.37 -8.45 -15.53
N GLY A 315 -20.26 -7.55 -15.09
CA GLY A 315 -20.49 -6.22 -15.66
C GLY A 315 -19.75 -5.06 -14.97
N SER A 316 -18.89 -5.34 -13.98
CA SER A 316 -18.21 -4.35 -13.12
C SER A 316 -17.37 -3.35 -13.93
N ARG A 317 -17.92 -2.15 -14.17
CA ARG A 317 -17.24 -1.05 -14.88
C ARG A 317 -16.28 -0.29 -13.97
N HIS A 318 -15.40 -1.00 -13.27
CA HIS A 318 -14.44 -0.34 -12.37
C HIS A 318 -13.32 0.44 -13.09
N ARG A 319 -13.26 0.33 -14.42
CA ARG A 319 -12.57 1.31 -15.27
C ARG A 319 -13.41 2.59 -15.33
N GLY A 320 -13.14 3.50 -14.39
CA GLY A 320 -13.80 4.79 -14.30
C GLY A 320 -13.63 5.60 -15.58
N SER A 321 -14.74 5.84 -16.27
CA SER A 321 -14.88 6.97 -17.19
C SER A 321 -16.15 7.70 -16.75
N PRO A 322 -16.08 8.98 -16.38
CA PRO A 322 -17.28 9.73 -15.99
C PRO A 322 -18.27 9.72 -17.15
N SER A 323 -19.57 9.66 -16.84
CA SER A 323 -20.62 9.44 -17.83
C SER A 323 -20.75 10.61 -18.81
N ARG A 324 -19.97 10.56 -19.90
CA ARG A 324 -20.10 11.48 -21.03
C ARG A 324 -21.51 11.40 -21.59
N ARG A 325 -22.32 12.44 -21.31
CA ARG A 325 -23.41 12.82 -22.20
C ARG A 325 -22.82 13.10 -23.59
N SER A 326 -23.58 12.79 -24.63
CA SER A 326 -23.08 12.49 -25.98
C SER A 326 -22.49 13.69 -26.74
N VAL A 327 -21.21 13.61 -27.12
CA VAL A 327 -20.65 14.27 -28.32
C VAL A 327 -19.51 13.42 -28.91
N GLY A 328 -19.48 13.28 -30.24
CA GLY A 328 -18.25 13.01 -31.01
C GLY A 328 -17.85 11.54 -31.20
N ASN A 329 -17.79 11.09 -32.45
CA ASN A 329 -17.27 9.78 -32.86
C ASN A 329 -15.82 9.90 -33.37
N SER A 330 -14.88 9.17 -32.74
CA SER A 330 -13.65 8.70 -33.39
C SER A 330 -13.13 7.45 -32.67
N GLY A 331 -12.70 6.44 -33.43
CA GLY A 331 -12.34 5.12 -32.90
C GLY A 331 -10.84 4.91 -32.74
N ILE A 332 -10.43 4.37 -31.59
CA ILE A 332 -9.08 3.82 -31.36
C ILE A 332 -9.24 2.38 -30.83
N ARG A 333 -8.42 1.45 -31.34
CA ARG A 333 -8.53 0.01 -31.02
C ARG A 333 -7.97 -0.28 -29.62
N SER A 334 -8.58 -1.25 -28.94
CA SER A 334 -8.17 -1.70 -27.60
C SER A 334 -6.86 -2.48 -27.61
N SER A 335 -5.83 -1.96 -26.94
CA SER A 335 -4.67 -2.73 -26.52
C SER A 335 -4.91 -3.34 -25.13
N GLN A 336 -4.51 -4.60 -24.94
CA GLN A 336 -4.41 -5.22 -23.63
C GLN A 336 -3.05 -4.84 -23.03
N GLY A 337 -3.05 -4.12 -21.92
CA GLY A 337 -1.83 -3.74 -21.19
C GLY A 337 -2.00 -3.96 -19.69
N ILE A 338 -1.19 -4.86 -19.13
CA ILE A 338 -0.92 -4.88 -17.68
C ILE A 338 0.20 -3.86 -17.48
N VAL A 339 -0.10 -2.74 -16.84
CA VAL A 339 0.77 -1.56 -16.93
C VAL A 339 1.89 -1.60 -15.89
N GLU A 340 3.09 -1.24 -16.34
CA GLU A 340 4.19 -0.90 -15.46
C GLU A 340 3.94 0.48 -14.85
N ALA A 341 3.68 0.52 -13.54
CA ALA A 341 3.82 1.74 -12.76
C ALA A 341 5.32 2.05 -12.54
N ALA A 342 6.03 2.29 -13.65
CA ALA A 342 7.36 2.88 -13.71
C ALA A 342 7.20 4.39 -13.58
N GLY A 343 7.80 4.96 -12.54
CA GLY A 343 7.64 6.36 -12.19
C GLY A 343 8.31 6.63 -10.86
N GLU A 344 9.44 7.31 -10.91
CA GLU A 344 10.06 7.93 -9.76
C GLU A 344 9.17 9.12 -9.38
N SER A 345 8.19 8.86 -8.53
CA SER A 345 7.34 9.93 -7.99
C SER A 345 8.20 10.86 -7.16
N SER A 346 8.36 12.11 -7.58
CA SER A 346 8.94 13.18 -6.77
C SER A 346 8.03 13.40 -5.56
N SER A 347 8.31 12.71 -4.46
CA SER A 347 7.25 12.22 -3.55
C SER A 347 6.78 13.24 -2.51
N GLY A 348 7.04 14.52 -2.77
CA GLY A 348 6.63 15.68 -1.96
C GLY A 348 7.41 15.88 -0.66
N TRP A 349 8.34 14.98 -0.35
CA TRP A 349 9.37 15.16 0.67
C TRP A 349 10.55 15.94 0.06
N GLY A 350 11.33 16.62 0.89
CA GLY A 350 12.48 17.40 0.44
C GLY A 350 13.70 16.54 0.11
N GLU A 351 13.60 15.71 -0.92
CA GLU A 351 14.66 14.82 -1.42
C GLU A 351 15.92 15.64 -1.81
N PRO A 352 17.15 15.26 -1.35
CA PRO A 352 18.39 15.89 -1.82
C PRO A 352 18.63 15.61 -3.30
N ILE A 353 19.02 16.62 -4.08
CA ILE A 353 19.24 16.48 -5.52
C ILE A 353 20.63 15.89 -5.79
N THR A 354 20.74 14.56 -5.81
CA THR A 354 21.91 13.83 -6.33
C THR A 354 21.79 13.63 -7.84
N ARG A 355 22.58 14.39 -8.62
CA ARG A 355 22.67 14.23 -10.08
C ARG A 355 23.73 13.19 -10.45
N ASP A 356 23.37 11.91 -10.35
CA ASP A 356 24.21 10.82 -10.85
C ASP A 356 23.72 10.37 -12.23
N THR A 357 24.26 11.00 -13.27
CA THR A 357 24.12 10.57 -14.66
C THR A 357 25.39 9.88 -15.14
N GLU A 358 25.36 8.57 -15.35
CA GLU A 358 26.31 7.88 -16.23
C GLU A 358 25.57 6.92 -17.20
N PRO A 359 26.08 6.71 -18.42
CA PRO A 359 25.34 6.06 -19.50
C PRO A 359 25.55 4.55 -19.58
N ALA A 360 24.66 3.87 -20.30
CA ALA A 360 24.83 2.47 -20.67
C ALA A 360 25.51 2.35 -22.04
N GLU A 361 26.64 1.63 -22.09
CA GLU A 361 27.14 0.99 -23.32
C GLU A 361 27.51 -0.47 -23.03
N ALA A 362 27.47 -1.31 -24.07
CA ALA A 362 27.77 -2.73 -23.99
C ALA A 362 28.78 -3.13 -25.06
N SER A 363 29.80 -3.91 -24.69
CA SER A 363 30.66 -4.61 -25.65
C SER A 363 31.20 -5.92 -25.07
N ILE A 364 31.62 -6.82 -25.96
CA ILE A 364 32.08 -8.18 -25.64
C ILE A 364 33.53 -8.32 -26.09
N THR A 365 34.42 -8.72 -25.19
CA THR A 365 35.73 -9.28 -25.58
C THR A 365 36.27 -10.28 -24.55
N ARG A 366 36.99 -11.29 -25.04
CA ARG A 366 37.75 -12.25 -24.23
C ARG A 366 39.13 -11.67 -23.89
N PHE A 367 39.70 -12.04 -22.75
CA PHE A 367 41.15 -12.20 -22.62
C PHE A 367 41.51 -13.35 -21.67
N GLN A 368 42.73 -13.90 -21.79
CA GLN A 368 43.17 -15.10 -21.05
C GLN A 368 44.51 -14.90 -20.34
N GLY A 369 44.57 -15.28 -19.05
CA GLY A 369 45.81 -15.60 -18.33
C GLY A 369 46.78 -14.43 -18.04
N PRO A 370 47.98 -14.70 -17.48
CA PRO A 370 48.56 -16.01 -17.13
C PRO A 370 48.56 -16.29 -15.60
N ALA A 371 49.20 -17.39 -15.17
CA ALA A 371 49.20 -17.87 -13.77
C ALA A 371 50.60 -18.25 -13.21
N ARG A 372 50.73 -18.25 -11.88
CA ARG A 372 51.70 -18.91 -10.96
C ARG A 372 51.10 -18.77 -9.53
N ARG A 373 51.00 -19.77 -8.64
CA ARG A 373 52.03 -20.62 -7.95
C ARG A 373 53.04 -19.75 -7.18
N SER A 374 53.42 -19.97 -5.91
CA SER A 374 53.22 -21.05 -4.89
C SER A 374 53.74 -20.51 -3.51
N ASP A 375 53.57 -21.04 -2.29
CA ASP A 375 52.90 -22.23 -1.68
C ASP A 375 52.69 -21.99 -0.14
N PRO A 376 52.17 -22.92 0.72
CA PRO A 376 51.45 -22.59 1.97
C PRO A 376 52.15 -22.90 3.34
N HIS A 377 51.58 -22.42 4.46
CA HIS A 377 51.38 -23.16 5.74
C HIS A 377 50.43 -22.42 6.75
N PRO A 378 50.01 -22.97 7.93
CA PRO A 378 48.61 -22.83 8.40
C PRO A 378 48.46 -22.40 9.88
N LEU A 379 47.35 -22.85 10.53
CA LEU A 379 46.91 -22.61 11.93
C LEU A 379 46.12 -21.29 12.10
N ARG A 380 44.97 -21.22 12.79
CA ARG A 380 44.50 -21.99 13.97
C ARG A 380 42.97 -22.18 13.99
N SER A 381 42.48 -23.06 14.87
CA SER A 381 41.06 -23.30 15.13
C SER A 381 40.42 -22.23 16.03
N GLY A 382 39.16 -21.85 15.74
CA GLY A 382 38.32 -20.98 16.56
C GLY A 382 36.84 -21.36 16.40
N GLY A 383 36.08 -21.40 17.49
CA GLY A 383 34.76 -22.05 17.52
C GLY A 383 33.60 -21.20 16.97
N SER A 384 32.79 -21.77 16.07
CA SER A 384 31.54 -21.15 15.62
C SER A 384 30.43 -21.29 16.69
N ARG A 385 30.07 -20.19 17.35
CA ARG A 385 28.79 -20.06 18.05
C ARG A 385 27.79 -19.38 17.11
N ARG A 386 26.76 -20.11 16.68
CA ARG A 386 25.60 -19.49 16.00
C ARG A 386 24.88 -18.54 16.98
N PRO A 387 24.53 -17.30 16.60
CA PRO A 387 23.59 -16.51 17.37
C PRO A 387 22.22 -17.19 17.38
N ARG A 388 21.53 -17.19 18.52
CA ARG A 388 20.11 -17.55 18.60
C ARG A 388 19.28 -16.36 18.13
N ALA A 389 18.21 -16.62 17.37
CA ALA A 389 17.20 -15.61 17.09
C ALA A 389 16.50 -15.17 18.39
N ALA A 390 16.13 -13.89 18.47
CA ALA A 390 15.29 -13.38 19.56
C ALA A 390 13.83 -13.87 19.38
N PRO A 391 13.08 -14.09 20.47
CA PRO A 391 11.68 -14.48 20.38
C PRO A 391 10.81 -13.31 19.88
N VAL A 392 9.80 -13.63 19.07
CA VAL A 392 8.75 -12.69 18.66
C VAL A 392 7.89 -12.32 19.88
N PRO A 393 7.58 -11.04 20.13
CA PRO A 393 6.71 -10.63 21.24
C PRO A 393 5.26 -11.14 21.04
N PRO A 394 4.53 -11.42 22.13
CA PRO A 394 3.17 -11.96 22.05
C PRO A 394 2.19 -10.95 21.41
N VAL A 395 1.24 -11.49 20.64
CA VAL A 395 0.14 -10.73 20.02
C VAL A 395 -0.79 -10.20 21.11
N ALA A 396 -1.15 -8.92 21.04
CA ALA A 396 -2.12 -8.31 21.95
C ALA A 396 -3.54 -8.88 21.71
N PRO A 397 -4.39 -9.00 22.75
CA PRO A 397 -5.72 -9.62 22.62
C PRO A 397 -6.68 -8.82 21.73
N ASP A 398 -7.66 -9.51 21.15
CA ASP A 398 -8.75 -8.90 20.37
C ASP A 398 -9.55 -7.90 21.22
N PHE A 399 -9.76 -6.69 20.69
CA PHE A 399 -10.52 -5.61 21.32
C PHE A 399 -11.94 -5.43 20.75
N ASP A 400 -12.47 -6.43 20.05
CA ASP A 400 -13.74 -6.39 19.30
C ASP A 400 -15.01 -6.46 20.19
N GLN A 401 -14.88 -6.19 21.50
CA GLN A 401 -15.97 -6.23 22.49
C GLN A 401 -15.88 -5.17 23.60
N GLN A 402 -15.87 -3.87 23.25
CA GLN A 402 -16.35 -2.82 24.17
C GLN A 402 -17.20 -1.78 23.42
N PRO A 403 -18.42 -1.45 23.90
CA PRO A 403 -19.21 -0.36 23.35
C PRO A 403 -18.64 0.99 23.79
N LEU A 404 -18.40 1.88 22.83
CA LEU A 404 -18.03 3.27 23.09
C LEU A 404 -19.29 4.15 23.10
N PHE A 405 -19.44 4.93 24.17
CA PHE A 405 -20.29 6.12 24.26
C PHE A 405 -19.47 7.37 23.90
#